data_AF-A0AAE1N445-F1
#
_entry.id   AF-A0AAE1N445-F1
#
_cell.length_a   1.000
_cell.length_b   1.000
_cell.length_c   1.000
_cell.angle_alpha   90.00
_cell.angle_beta   90.00
_cell.angle_gamma   90.00
#
_symmetry.space_group_name_H-M   'P 1'
#
loop_
_entity.id
_entity.type
_entity.pdbx_description
1 polymer ?
#
loop_
_entity_poly.entity_id
_entity_poly.type
_entity_poly.pdbx_seq_one_letter_code
_entity_poly.pdbx_strand_id
1 'polypeptide(L)'
;MVFMDWNSRFIIIFLVVNLSLDVVAAQQDENVSFWQNYGLPWGTAHVQVLDQNTQVQLTLDQYTGSVGFKSLQTFGSGWFSMKIKMPHKDSTGVITTFYLLSEEKWDEVDFEPLGGNGKERPYVVHTNLITNSETRREQQFHLWFDPTADFHNYTILWNSHQLVM
;
A
#
# COMPACT_ATOMS: atom_id res chain seq x y z
N MET A 1 -51.42 46.11 17.73
CA MET A 1 -50.36 46.84 18.45
C MET A 1 -50.34 46.27 19.86
N VAL A 2 -49.47 45.30 20.10
CA VAL A 2 -49.32 44.62 21.40
C VAL A 2 -47.91 44.98 21.88
N PHE A 3 -47.83 45.58 23.06
CA PHE A 3 -46.58 45.95 23.70
C PHE A 3 -45.82 44.67 24.13
N MET A 4 -44.54 44.59 23.79
CA MET A 4 -43.64 43.51 24.15
C MET A 4 -42.87 43.92 25.41
N ASP A 5 -43.09 43.21 26.51
CA ASP A 5 -42.41 43.42 27.79
C ASP A 5 -41.01 42.72 27.76
N TRP A 6 -39.98 43.46 28.17
CA TRP A 6 -38.56 43.13 28.05
C TRP A 6 -38.04 42.49 29.34
N ASN A 7 -38.48 41.27 29.68
CA ASN A 7 -37.95 40.60 30.88
C ASN A 7 -37.88 39.07 30.84
N SER A 8 -37.75 38.47 29.65
CA SER A 8 -37.40 37.05 29.54
C SER A 8 -35.89 36.87 29.49
N ARG A 9 -35.30 36.41 30.60
CA ARG A 9 -33.91 35.94 30.64
C ARG A 9 -33.80 34.67 29.77
N PHE A 10 -33.35 34.82 28.53
CA PHE A 10 -33.02 33.69 27.67
C PHE A 10 -31.78 32.97 28.21
N ILE A 11 -31.94 31.76 28.73
CA ILE A 11 -30.83 30.84 28.98
C ILE A 11 -30.52 30.18 27.64
N ILE A 12 -29.42 30.60 26.99
CA ILE A 12 -28.89 29.91 25.82
C ILE A 12 -28.12 28.68 26.34
N ILE A 13 -28.74 27.51 26.26
CA ILE A 13 -28.05 26.24 26.48
C ILE A 13 -27.30 25.91 25.19
N PHE A 14 -25.98 26.11 25.18
CA PHE A 14 -25.12 25.55 24.13
C PHE A 14 -25.05 24.04 24.34
N LEU A 15 -25.85 23.28 23.60
CA LEU A 15 -25.72 21.84 23.52
C LEU A 15 -24.52 21.52 22.61
N VAL A 16 -23.33 21.39 23.19
CA VAL A 16 -22.16 20.87 22.46
C VAL A 16 -22.33 19.35 22.37
N VAL A 17 -22.89 18.88 21.26
CA VAL A 17 -22.88 17.45 20.93
C VAL A 17 -21.48 17.11 20.44
N ASN A 18 -20.66 16.54 21.32
CA ASN A 18 -19.44 15.85 20.89
C ASN A 18 -19.88 14.57 20.17
N LEU A 19 -20.06 14.65 18.85
CA LEU A 19 -20.06 13.46 18.00
C LEU A 19 -18.61 12.98 17.91
N SER A 20 -18.20 12.11 18.83
CA SER A 20 -17.01 11.30 18.62
C SER A 20 -17.29 10.41 17.41
N LEU A 21 -16.67 10.76 16.28
CA LEU A 21 -16.46 9.80 15.20
C LEU A 21 -15.51 8.74 15.76
N ASP A 22 -16.07 7.65 16.27
CA ASP A 22 -15.31 6.44 16.53
C ASP A 22 -14.90 5.89 15.17
N VAL A 23 -13.79 6.40 14.64
CA VAL A 23 -13.08 5.72 13.56
C VAL A 23 -12.61 4.41 14.17
N VAL A 24 -13.36 3.34 13.91
CA VAL A 24 -12.87 1.98 14.13
C VAL A 24 -11.70 1.80 13.17
N ALA A 25 -10.50 2.17 13.61
CA ALA A 25 -9.29 1.73 12.97
C ALA A 25 -9.33 0.21 13.04
N ALA A 26 -9.39 -0.45 11.88
CA ALA A 26 -9.17 -1.89 11.83
C ALA A 26 -7.82 -2.15 12.53
N GLN A 27 -7.83 -2.86 13.66
CA GLN A 27 -6.60 -3.34 14.26
C GLN A 27 -5.94 -4.25 13.22
N GLN A 28 -4.89 -3.76 12.57
CA GLN A 28 -3.98 -4.64 11.85
C GLN A 28 -3.35 -5.55 12.92
N ASP A 29 -3.67 -6.83 12.85
CA ASP A 29 -2.97 -7.84 13.63
C ASP A 29 -1.51 -7.85 13.13
N GLU A 30 -0.59 -7.32 13.95
CA GLU A 30 0.79 -7.06 13.51
C GLU A 30 1.60 -8.33 13.19
N ASN A 31 1.06 -9.52 13.48
CA ASN A 31 1.75 -10.81 13.33
C ASN A 31 0.94 -11.84 12.55
N VAL A 32 0.47 -11.49 11.36
CA VAL A 32 -0.08 -12.48 10.42
C VAL A 32 1.07 -13.20 9.72
N SER A 33 1.11 -14.53 9.84
CA SER A 33 2.10 -15.35 9.13
C SER A 33 1.92 -15.23 7.61
N PHE A 34 3.02 -15.01 6.90
CA PHE A 34 3.14 -14.97 5.45
C PHE A 34 2.38 -16.12 4.77
N TRP A 35 2.53 -17.33 5.31
CA TRP A 35 1.94 -18.55 4.77
C TRP A 35 0.41 -18.60 4.85
N GLN A 36 -0.23 -17.74 5.64
CA GLN A 36 -1.69 -17.66 5.69
C GLN A 36 -2.28 -17.01 4.44
N ASN A 37 -1.52 -16.10 3.80
CA ASN A 37 -2.03 -15.27 2.71
C ASN A 37 -1.27 -15.48 1.39
N TYR A 38 -0.02 -15.94 1.43
CA TYR A 38 0.86 -15.98 0.26
C TYR A 38 1.51 -17.35 0.04
N GLY A 39 1.77 -17.65 -1.24
CA GLY A 39 2.52 -18.81 -1.70
C GLY A 39 3.69 -18.42 -2.62
N LEU A 40 4.61 -19.36 -2.84
CA LEU A 40 5.83 -19.17 -3.64
C LEU A 40 5.75 -19.92 -4.98
N PRO A 41 5.16 -19.31 -6.01
CA PRO A 41 5.00 -19.92 -7.33
C PRO A 41 6.31 -20.07 -8.13
N TRP A 42 7.31 -19.21 -7.92
CA TRP A 42 8.60 -19.25 -8.60
C TRP A 42 9.72 -18.66 -7.73
N GLY A 43 10.98 -18.84 -8.15
CA GLY A 43 12.14 -18.22 -7.48
C GLY A 43 12.38 -18.65 -6.03
N THR A 44 11.85 -19.80 -5.61
CA THR A 44 11.81 -20.24 -4.20
C THR A 44 13.17 -20.27 -3.51
N ALA A 45 14.24 -20.64 -4.24
CA ALA A 45 15.61 -20.65 -3.71
C ALA A 45 16.12 -19.27 -3.26
N HIS A 46 15.48 -18.20 -3.73
CA HIS A 46 15.84 -16.81 -3.47
C HIS A 46 14.85 -16.09 -2.54
N VAL A 47 13.96 -16.85 -1.91
CA VAL A 47 13.00 -16.35 -0.93
C VAL A 47 13.34 -16.91 0.45
N GLN A 48 13.50 -16.03 1.43
CA GLN A 48 13.67 -16.40 2.83
C GLN A 48 12.50 -15.88 3.64
N VAL A 49 11.85 -16.76 4.40
CA VAL A 49 10.80 -16.39 5.35
C VAL A 49 11.43 -16.37 6.74
N LEU A 50 11.32 -15.22 7.39
CA LEU A 50 12.03 -14.86 8.61
C LEU A 50 11.02 -14.48 9.70
N ASP A 51 11.55 -14.18 10.89
CA ASP A 51 10.80 -13.64 12.03
C ASP A 51 9.47 -14.38 12.30
N GLN A 52 9.54 -15.68 12.64
CA GLN A 52 8.35 -16.49 12.92
C GLN A 52 7.30 -16.49 11.78
N ASN A 53 7.77 -16.31 10.54
CA ASN A 53 6.99 -16.21 9.31
C ASN A 53 6.28 -14.88 9.07
N THR A 54 6.60 -13.80 9.77
CA THR A 54 5.96 -12.48 9.54
C THR A 54 6.75 -11.59 8.59
N GLN A 55 7.98 -11.97 8.24
CA GLN A 55 8.83 -11.25 7.28
C GLN A 55 9.25 -12.15 6.12
N VAL A 56 9.29 -11.58 4.92
CA VAL A 56 9.85 -12.23 3.72
C VAL A 56 10.98 -11.37 3.14
N GLN A 57 12.08 -12.01 2.78
CA GLN A 57 13.21 -11.40 2.10
C GLN A 57 13.39 -12.03 0.72
N LEU A 58 13.41 -11.20 -0.31
CA LEU A 58 13.65 -11.58 -1.70
C LEU A 58 15.09 -11.22 -2.08
N THR A 59 15.79 -12.12 -2.76
CA THR A 59 17.15 -11.89 -3.24
C THR A 59 17.20 -11.98 -4.76
N LEU A 60 17.82 -11.01 -5.42
CA LEU A 60 18.07 -11.05 -6.86
C LEU A 60 19.57 -11.11 -7.09
N ASP A 61 20.00 -11.97 -8.01
CA ASP A 61 21.39 -12.06 -8.47
C ASP A 61 21.45 -12.21 -10.00
N GLN A 62 22.65 -12.28 -10.55
CA GLN A 62 22.87 -12.36 -12.01
C GLN A 62 22.33 -13.63 -12.66
N TYR A 63 21.97 -14.65 -11.88
CA TYR A 63 21.41 -15.92 -12.37
C TYR A 63 19.89 -15.95 -12.23
N THR A 64 19.32 -14.98 -11.53
CA THR A 64 17.90 -14.91 -11.21
C THR A 64 17.22 -13.88 -12.09
N GLY A 65 16.25 -14.30 -12.92
CA GLY A 65 15.47 -13.38 -13.74
C GLY A 65 14.48 -12.57 -12.89
N SER A 66 13.63 -13.26 -12.13
CA SER A 66 12.69 -12.65 -11.19
C SER A 66 12.46 -13.55 -9.97
N VAL A 67 12.06 -12.93 -8.87
CA VAL A 67 11.73 -13.60 -7.61
C VAL A 67 10.47 -12.94 -7.05
N GLY A 68 9.55 -13.73 -6.50
CA GLY A 68 8.30 -13.18 -6.00
C GLY A 68 7.42 -14.20 -5.31
N PHE A 69 6.30 -13.71 -4.81
CA PHE A 69 5.25 -14.49 -4.19
C PHE A 69 3.90 -13.96 -4.65
N LYS A 70 2.84 -14.77 -4.49
CA LYS A 70 1.48 -14.39 -4.88
C LYS A 70 0.48 -14.74 -3.79
N SER A 71 -0.65 -14.03 -3.75
CA SER A 71 -1.73 -14.37 -2.83
C SER A 71 -2.28 -15.77 -3.10
N LEU A 72 -2.73 -16.45 -2.04
CA LEU A 72 -3.41 -17.75 -2.14
C LEU A 72 -4.84 -17.60 -2.64
N GLN A 73 -5.43 -16.43 -2.48
CA GLN A 73 -6.81 -16.11 -2.88
C GLN A 73 -6.84 -14.99 -3.92
N THR A 74 -7.92 -14.95 -4.68
CA THR A 74 -8.29 -13.84 -5.56
C THR A 74 -9.33 -12.96 -4.87
N PHE A 75 -9.37 -11.69 -5.24
CA PHE A 75 -10.20 -10.68 -4.58
C PHE A 75 -10.92 -9.83 -5.62
N GLY A 76 -12.17 -9.43 -5.33
CA GLY A 76 -12.94 -8.50 -6.17
C GLY A 76 -12.92 -7.05 -5.69
N SER A 77 -12.42 -6.82 -4.48
CA SER A 77 -12.15 -5.51 -3.86
C SER A 77 -11.32 -5.75 -2.60
N GLY A 78 -10.67 -4.72 -2.05
CA GLY A 78 -9.97 -4.86 -0.79
C GLY A 78 -9.06 -3.71 -0.42
N TRP A 79 -8.43 -3.90 0.74
CA TRP A 79 -7.35 -3.09 1.27
C TRP A 79 -6.10 -3.97 1.33
N PHE A 80 -5.18 -3.78 0.39
CA PHE A 80 -3.97 -4.58 0.27
C PHE A 80 -2.81 -3.76 0.80
N SER A 81 -2.21 -4.19 1.91
CA SER A 81 -1.14 -3.41 2.55
C SER A 81 0.06 -4.29 2.86
N MET A 82 1.25 -3.76 2.60
CA MET A 82 2.51 -4.42 2.90
C MET A 82 3.52 -3.43 3.48
N LYS A 83 4.24 -3.86 4.51
CA LYS A 83 5.44 -3.18 5.01
C LYS A 83 6.61 -3.57 4.09
N ILE A 84 7.18 -2.62 3.36
CA ILE A 84 8.29 -2.87 2.44
C ILE A 84 9.48 -1.98 2.84
N LYS A 85 10.68 -2.57 2.88
CA LYS A 85 11.95 -1.88 3.00
C LYS A 85 12.79 -2.15 1.76
N MET A 86 13.24 -1.10 1.10
CA MET A 86 14.00 -1.20 -0.15
C MET A 86 15.46 -1.62 0.10
N PRO A 87 16.13 -2.23 -0.89
CA PRO A 87 17.55 -2.53 -0.80
C PRO A 87 18.40 -1.29 -0.50
N HIS A 88 19.25 -1.35 0.54
CA HIS A 88 20.19 -0.27 0.87
C HIS A 88 21.41 -0.23 -0.06
N LYS A 89 21.67 -1.30 -0.83
CA LYS A 89 22.76 -1.33 -1.82
C LYS A 89 22.32 -0.68 -3.14
N ASP A 90 23.28 -0.35 -4.00
CA ASP A 90 22.96 0.08 -5.37
C ASP A 90 22.09 -0.98 -6.04
N SER A 91 20.88 -0.56 -6.39
CA SER A 91 19.84 -1.37 -7.02
C SER A 91 19.44 -0.81 -8.38
N THR A 92 20.27 0.05 -8.97
CA THR A 92 20.01 0.63 -10.29
C THR A 92 19.67 -0.46 -11.31
N GLY A 93 18.50 -0.35 -11.94
CA GLY A 93 18.00 -1.34 -12.91
C GLY A 93 17.24 -2.53 -12.31
N VAL A 94 17.09 -2.59 -10.99
CA VAL A 94 16.19 -3.52 -10.29
C VAL A 94 14.89 -2.81 -9.99
N ILE A 95 13.77 -3.49 -10.19
CA ILE A 95 12.43 -2.98 -9.87
C ILE A 95 11.88 -3.82 -8.72
N THR A 96 11.45 -3.17 -7.65
CA THR A 96 10.62 -3.82 -6.61
C THR A 96 9.17 -3.58 -6.99
N THR A 97 8.33 -4.62 -7.07
CA THR A 97 6.93 -4.47 -7.47
C THR A 97 5.99 -4.93 -6.36
N PHE A 98 4.94 -4.14 -6.11
CA PHE A 98 3.76 -4.54 -5.34
C PHE A 98 2.54 -4.19 -6.20
N TYR A 99 1.83 -5.21 -6.66
CA TYR A 99 0.83 -5.04 -7.70
C TYR A 99 -0.36 -5.98 -7.52
N LEU A 100 -1.49 -5.62 -8.15
CA LEU A 100 -2.68 -6.45 -8.28
C LEU A 100 -2.88 -6.78 -9.75
N LEU A 101 -3.10 -8.05 -10.08
CA LEU A 101 -3.30 -8.51 -11.45
C LEU A 101 -4.53 -9.42 -11.52
N SER A 102 -5.43 -9.16 -12.46
CA SER A 102 -6.58 -10.03 -12.73
C SER A 102 -6.20 -11.20 -13.66
N GLU A 103 -6.76 -12.38 -13.40
CA GLU A 103 -6.41 -13.59 -14.16
C GLU A 103 -6.98 -13.60 -15.59
N GLU A 104 -8.16 -12.99 -15.81
CA GLU A 104 -8.90 -13.15 -17.07
C GLU A 104 -8.77 -11.97 -18.04
N LYS A 105 -8.72 -10.74 -17.52
CA LYS A 105 -8.81 -9.51 -18.34
C LYS A 105 -7.49 -8.74 -18.46
N TRP A 106 -6.46 -9.17 -17.73
CA TRP A 106 -5.19 -8.45 -17.59
C TRP A 106 -5.42 -6.98 -17.21
N ASP A 107 -6.27 -6.80 -16.21
CA ASP A 107 -6.35 -5.52 -15.51
C ASP A 107 -5.30 -5.55 -14.40
N GLU A 108 -4.50 -4.49 -14.29
CA GLU A 108 -3.32 -4.44 -13.44
C GLU A 108 -3.18 -3.09 -12.75
N VAL A 109 -2.81 -3.12 -11.48
CA VAL A 109 -2.51 -1.95 -10.66
C VAL A 109 -1.10 -2.10 -10.13
N ASP A 110 -0.24 -1.14 -10.46
CA ASP A 110 1.18 -1.24 -10.20
C ASP A 110 1.67 -0.20 -9.20
N PHE A 111 2.49 -0.64 -8.26
CA PHE A 111 3.38 0.19 -7.45
C PHE A 111 4.81 -0.33 -7.60
N GLU A 112 5.64 0.41 -8.32
CA GLU A 112 6.96 -0.01 -8.78
C GLU A 112 8.06 0.99 -8.41
N PRO A 113 8.65 0.87 -7.20
CA PRO A 113 9.87 1.59 -6.87
C PRO A 113 11.03 1.11 -7.75
N LEU A 114 11.49 2.02 -8.62
CA LEU A 114 12.66 1.81 -9.45
C LEU A 114 13.92 2.00 -8.61
N GLY A 115 14.79 0.98 -8.63
CA GLY A 115 16.00 0.92 -7.85
C GLY A 115 16.95 2.10 -8.08
N GLY A 116 17.57 2.53 -6.99
CA GLY A 116 18.44 3.70 -6.93
C GLY A 116 19.78 3.41 -6.25
N ASN A 117 20.58 4.46 -6.10
CA ASN A 117 21.86 4.47 -5.40
C ASN A 117 21.94 5.67 -4.45
N GLY A 118 21.29 5.55 -3.29
CA GLY A 118 21.28 6.57 -2.24
C GLY A 118 20.83 7.95 -2.75
N LYS A 119 21.49 9.01 -2.26
CA LYS A 119 21.15 10.40 -2.62
C LYS A 119 21.55 10.79 -4.05
N GLU A 120 22.51 10.08 -4.66
CA GLU A 120 22.97 10.37 -6.02
C GLU A 120 21.94 9.94 -7.07
N ARG A 121 21.24 8.83 -6.79
CA ARG A 121 20.10 8.34 -7.57
C ARG A 121 19.00 7.89 -6.61
N PRO A 122 18.13 8.81 -6.14
CA PRO A 122 17.02 8.43 -5.28
C PRO A 122 16.04 7.52 -6.02
N TYR A 123 15.33 6.69 -5.27
CA TYR A 123 14.23 5.89 -5.83
C TYR A 123 13.19 6.80 -6.49
N VAL A 124 12.67 6.33 -7.63
CA VAL A 124 11.48 6.89 -8.28
C VAL A 124 10.40 5.84 -8.15
N VAL A 125 9.24 6.22 -7.64
CA VAL A 125 8.07 5.35 -7.64
C VAL A 125 7.34 5.54 -8.95
N HIS A 126 7.09 4.44 -9.65
CA HIS A 126 6.16 4.39 -10.75
C HIS A 126 4.85 3.78 -10.25
N THR A 127 3.72 4.35 -10.65
CA THR A 127 2.42 3.70 -10.50
C THR A 127 1.74 3.58 -11.84
N ASN A 128 0.99 2.52 -12.08
CA ASN A 128 0.23 2.35 -13.32
C ASN A 128 -1.15 1.73 -13.06
N LEU A 129 -2.06 1.95 -13.99
CA LEU A 129 -3.38 1.32 -14.04
C LEU A 129 -3.66 0.86 -15.47
N ILE A 130 -3.59 -0.45 -15.65
CA ILE A 130 -3.89 -1.13 -16.91
C ILE A 130 -5.31 -1.66 -16.84
N THR A 131 -6.12 -1.31 -17.83
CA THR A 131 -7.48 -1.84 -17.96
C THR A 131 -7.80 -2.12 -19.41
N ASN A 132 -8.41 -3.26 -19.75
CA ASN A 132 -8.75 -3.62 -21.14
C ASN A 132 -7.54 -3.51 -22.10
N SER A 133 -6.35 -3.92 -21.64
CA SER A 133 -5.09 -3.81 -22.39
C SER A 133 -4.64 -2.37 -22.73
N GLU A 134 -5.29 -1.34 -22.16
CA GLU A 134 -4.82 0.03 -22.26
C GLU A 134 -3.79 0.31 -21.17
N THR A 135 -2.58 0.61 -21.60
CA THR A 135 -1.49 1.17 -20.77
C THR A 135 -1.57 2.71 -20.84
N ARG A 136 -0.57 3.44 -20.29
CA ARG A 136 -0.47 4.92 -20.34
C ARG A 136 -1.13 5.70 -19.22
N ARG A 137 -1.26 5.10 -18.04
CA ARG A 137 -1.72 5.80 -16.83
C ARG A 137 -0.59 5.95 -15.83
N GLU A 138 0.66 6.01 -16.31
CA GLU A 138 1.82 6.07 -15.45
C GLU A 138 1.90 7.41 -14.72
N GLN A 139 2.16 7.35 -13.41
CA GLN A 139 2.60 8.50 -12.62
C GLN A 139 3.96 8.21 -12.01
N GLN A 140 4.77 9.25 -11.86
CA GLN A 140 6.11 9.15 -11.28
C GLN A 140 6.29 10.21 -10.21
N PHE A 141 6.85 9.80 -9.07
CA PHE A 141 7.17 10.71 -7.98
C PHE A 141 8.30 10.16 -7.10
N HIS A 142 8.85 11.04 -6.26
CA HIS A 142 9.80 10.67 -5.21
C HIS A 142 9.09 10.56 -3.87
N LEU A 143 9.55 9.61 -3.05
CA LEU A 143 9.13 9.52 -1.66
C LEU A 143 9.75 10.68 -0.85
N TRP A 144 9.01 11.19 0.13
CA TRP A 144 9.48 12.25 1.03
C TRP A 144 10.39 11.72 2.16
N PHE A 145 10.79 10.44 2.08
CA PHE A 145 11.63 9.73 3.03
C PHE A 145 12.59 8.79 2.29
N ASP A 146 13.60 8.27 3.00
CA ASP A 146 14.51 7.25 2.48
C ASP A 146 13.88 5.85 2.64
N PRO A 147 13.44 5.19 1.55
CA PRO A 147 12.74 3.91 1.64
C PRO A 147 13.66 2.72 1.98
N THR A 148 14.97 2.96 2.10
CA THR A 148 15.96 1.94 2.49
C THR A 148 16.24 1.93 3.99
N ALA A 149 15.87 3.02 4.69
CA ALA A 149 16.22 3.23 6.09
C ALA A 149 15.38 2.34 7.03
N ASP A 150 14.09 2.16 6.75
CA ASP A 150 13.20 1.32 7.52
C ASP A 150 12.05 0.75 6.66
N PHE A 151 11.20 -0.08 7.26
CA PHE A 151 9.95 -0.53 6.65
C PHE A 151 8.92 0.61 6.62
N HIS A 152 8.26 0.77 5.48
CA HIS A 152 7.15 1.70 5.30
C HIS A 152 5.92 0.95 4.79
N ASN A 153 4.72 1.43 5.16
CA ASN A 153 3.46 0.88 4.67
C ASN A 153 3.19 1.39 3.26
N TYR A 154 2.96 0.46 2.33
CA TYR A 154 2.44 0.73 1.00
C TYR A 154 1.09 0.03 0.88
N THR A 155 0.08 0.76 0.43
CA THR A 155 -1.30 0.30 0.47
C THR A 155 -1.99 0.56 -0.85
N ILE A 156 -2.72 -0.44 -1.35
CA ILE A 156 -3.65 -0.30 -2.47
C ILE A 156 -5.06 -0.50 -1.92
N LEU A 157 -5.87 0.55 -1.95
CA LEU A 157 -7.31 0.45 -1.71
C LEU A 157 -8.01 0.36 -3.06
N TRP A 158 -8.73 -0.73 -3.30
CA TRP A 158 -9.49 -0.93 -4.52
C TRP A 158 -10.93 -1.35 -4.23
N ASN A 159 -11.88 -0.63 -4.80
CA ASN A 159 -13.30 -0.99 -4.80
C ASN A 159 -14.00 -0.39 -6.04
N SER A 160 -15.32 -0.58 -6.15
CA SER A 160 -16.11 -0.14 -7.30
C SER A 160 -16.18 1.38 -7.51
N HIS A 161 -15.75 2.18 -6.53
CA HIS A 161 -15.83 3.65 -6.59
C HIS A 161 -14.47 4.30 -6.79
N GLN A 162 -13.40 3.67 -6.28
CA GLN A 162 -12.08 4.30 -6.26
C GLN A 162 -10.94 3.29 -6.20
N LEU A 163 -9.80 3.76 -6.71
CA LEU A 163 -8.48 3.22 -6.50
C LEU A 163 -7.64 4.29 -5.81
N VAL A 164 -7.02 3.96 -4.68
CA VAL A 164 -6.11 4.86 -3.93
C VAL A 164 -4.83 4.10 -3.62
N MET A 165 -3.69 4.75 -3.86
CA MET A 165 -2.33 4.26 -3.61
C MET A 165 -1.54 5.31 -2.82
#